data_AF-A0A9J5YFD2-F1
#
_entry.id   AF-A0A9J5YFD2-F1
#
_cell.length_a   1.000
_cell.length_b   1.000
_cell.length_c   1.000
_cell.angle_alpha   90.00
_cell.angle_beta   90.00
_cell.angle_gamma   90.00
#
_symmetry.space_group_name_H-M   'P 1'
#
loop_
_entity.id
_entity.type
_entity.pdbx_description
1 polymer ?
#
loop_
_entity_poly.entity_id
_entity_poly.type
_entity_poly.pdbx_seq_one_letter_code
_entity_poly.pdbx_strand_id
1 'polypeptide(L)'
;MLNVLNVSKYGITDSGFTTVASAIQLHLQILSLSGCSLVSDNSLPFLLNLVLNLQGLNIQQCLRINSRTVDALIQIYPGSDILS
;
A
#
# COMPACT_ATOMS: atom_id res chain seq x y z
N MET A 1 -13.55 -8.03 -12.13
CA MET A 1 -13.06 -6.91 -11.28
C MET A 1 -11.64 -7.24 -10.88
N LEU A 2 -10.71 -6.29 -10.98
CA LEU A 2 -9.31 -6.47 -10.64
C LEU A 2 -9.16 -6.17 -9.14
N ASN A 3 -9.06 -7.20 -8.30
CA ASN A 3 -9.08 -7.05 -6.83
C ASN A 3 -7.68 -7.22 -6.21
N VAL A 4 -6.68 -7.51 -7.05
CA VAL A 4 -5.28 -7.72 -6.66
C VAL A 4 -4.39 -6.87 -7.53
N LEU A 5 -3.55 -6.04 -6.93
CA LEU A 5 -2.50 -5.29 -7.62
C LEU A 5 -1.15 -5.64 -7.02
N ASN A 6 -0.21 -6.05 -7.87
CA ASN A 6 1.16 -6.34 -7.48
C ASN A 6 2.11 -5.46 -8.29
N VAL A 7 2.86 -4.61 -7.59
CA VAL A 7 3.89 -3.74 -8.17
C VAL A 7 5.24 -3.91 -7.45
N SER A 8 5.44 -5.07 -6.80
CA SER A 8 6.66 -5.40 -6.06
C SER A 8 7.93 -5.29 -6.90
N LYS A 9 9.04 -4.88 -6.26
CA LYS A 9 10.41 -4.79 -6.83
C LYS A 9 10.61 -3.82 -8.00
N TYR A 10 9.58 -3.13 -8.46
CA TYR A 10 9.71 -2.05 -9.45
C TYR A 10 10.04 -0.74 -8.74
N GLY A 11 10.83 0.13 -9.39
CA GLY A 11 11.26 1.44 -8.88
C GLY A 11 10.12 2.47 -8.77
N ILE A 12 8.97 2.07 -8.23
CA ILE A 12 7.86 2.96 -7.93
C ILE A 12 8.30 3.90 -6.81
N THR A 13 8.21 5.19 -7.12
CA THR A 13 8.32 6.29 -6.17
C THR A 13 6.94 6.60 -5.59
N ASP A 14 6.90 7.39 -4.51
CA ASP A 14 5.66 7.93 -3.96
C ASP A 14 4.80 8.60 -5.05
N SER A 15 5.40 9.32 -6.01
CA SER A 15 4.66 9.96 -7.13
C SER A 15 4.03 8.96 -8.11
N GLY A 16 4.73 7.86 -8.39
CA GLY A 16 4.20 6.76 -9.21
C GLY A 16 3.05 6.07 -8.49
N PHE A 17 3.19 5.85 -7.18
CA PHE A 17 2.14 5.29 -6.34
C PHE A 17 0.90 6.20 -6.28
N THR A 18 1.07 7.51 -6.10
CA THR A 18 -0.02 8.49 -6.13
C THR A 18 -0.76 8.51 -7.47
N THR A 19 -0.05 8.32 -8.59
CA THR A 19 -0.67 8.28 -9.92
C THR A 19 -1.53 7.03 -10.10
N VAL A 20 -1.05 5.89 -9.61
CA VAL A 20 -1.86 4.66 -9.55
C VAL A 20 -3.05 4.85 -8.61
N ALA A 21 -2.86 5.58 -7.52
CA ALA A 21 -3.90 5.91 -6.55
C ALA A 21 -5.02 6.79 -7.09
N SER A 22 -4.68 7.73 -7.97
CA SER A 22 -5.63 8.67 -8.53
C SER A 22 -6.35 8.15 -9.77
N ALA A 23 -5.77 7.18 -10.48
CA ALA A 23 -6.26 6.80 -11.81
C ALA A 23 -7.56 5.99 -11.80
N ILE A 24 -7.88 5.25 -10.75
CA ILE A 24 -9.06 4.36 -10.75
C ILE A 24 -9.56 4.19 -9.30
N GLN A 25 -10.89 4.30 -9.07
CA GLN A 25 -11.56 3.74 -7.88
C GLN A 25 -11.43 2.21 -7.91
N LEU A 26 -10.21 1.71 -7.70
CA LEU A 26 -9.98 0.29 -7.61
C LEU A 26 -10.55 -0.13 -6.27
N HIS A 27 -11.52 -1.03 -6.30
CA HIS A 27 -11.96 -1.75 -5.10
C HIS A 27 -10.92 -2.83 -4.79
N LEU A 28 -9.65 -2.44 -4.65
CA LEU A 28 -8.59 -3.37 -4.32
C LEU A 28 -8.89 -4.00 -2.97
N GLN A 29 -8.65 -5.30 -2.91
CA GLN A 29 -8.68 -6.06 -1.66
C GLN A 29 -7.26 -6.43 -1.27
N ILE A 30 -6.38 -6.68 -2.25
CA ILE A 30 -5.00 -7.06 -2.00
C ILE A 30 -4.03 -6.16 -2.77
N LEU A 31 -3.05 -5.60 -2.07
CA LEU A 31 -1.98 -4.80 -2.63
C LEU A 31 -0.61 -5.31 -2.17
N SER A 32 0.31 -5.52 -3.11
CA SER A 32 1.72 -5.83 -2.79
C SER A 32 2.65 -4.76 -3.34
N LEU A 33 3.39 -4.15 -2.42
CA LEU A 33 4.47 -3.18 -2.61
C LEU A 33 5.83 -3.75 -2.17
N SER A 34 5.94 -5.07 -1.95
CA SER A 34 7.16 -5.67 -1.39
C SER A 34 8.41 -5.31 -2.20
N GLY A 35 9.48 -4.94 -1.50
CA GLY A 35 10.75 -4.54 -2.11
C GLY A 35 10.74 -3.17 -2.80
N CYS A 36 9.66 -2.38 -2.70
CA CYS A 36 9.61 -1.02 -3.20
C CYS A 36 10.33 -0.06 -2.24
N SER A 37 11.67 0.00 -2.35
CA SER A 37 12.55 0.76 -1.46
C SER A 37 12.37 2.28 -1.48
N LEU A 38 11.68 2.81 -2.50
CA LEU A 38 11.42 4.24 -2.66
C LEU A 38 10.05 4.67 -2.11
N VAL A 39 9.18 3.71 -1.75
CA VAL A 39 7.90 3.99 -1.08
C VAL A 39 8.18 4.31 0.37
N SER A 40 7.66 5.45 0.83
CA SER A 40 7.86 5.94 2.20
C SER A 40 6.56 6.12 2.97
N ASP A 41 6.66 6.50 4.24
CA ASP A 41 5.51 6.90 5.07
C ASP A 41 4.62 7.97 4.41
N ASN A 42 5.16 8.78 3.50
CA ASN A 42 4.40 9.79 2.75
C ASN A 42 3.35 9.18 1.81
N SER A 43 3.45 7.89 1.50
CA SER A 43 2.47 7.17 0.67
C SER A 43 1.16 6.87 1.41
N LEU A 44 1.15 6.97 2.75
CA LEU A 44 0.00 6.57 3.58
C LEU A 44 -1.31 7.27 3.19
N PRO A 45 -1.40 8.60 3.03
CA PRO A 45 -2.65 9.25 2.64
C PRO A 45 -3.19 8.76 1.29
N PHE A 46 -2.30 8.31 0.39
CA PHE A 46 -2.68 7.80 -0.92
C PHE A 46 -3.13 6.33 -0.86
N LEU A 47 -2.52 5.52 0.00
CA LEU A 47 -2.99 4.17 0.33
C LEU A 47 -4.44 4.22 0.83
N LEU A 48 -4.75 5.18 1.70
CA LEU A 48 -6.10 5.34 2.26
C LEU A 48 -7.17 5.67 1.21
N ASN A 49 -6.78 6.36 0.14
CA ASN A 49 -7.69 6.69 -0.97
C ASN A 49 -7.88 5.53 -1.96
N LEU A 50 -6.96 4.57 -1.97
CA LEU A 50 -6.94 3.44 -2.90
C LEU A 50 -7.78 2.26 -2.45
N VAL A 51 -7.98 2.09 -1.14
CA VAL A 51 -8.48 0.84 -0.59
C VAL A 51 -9.54 1.10 0.46
N LEU A 52 -10.81 0.96 0.06
CA LEU A 52 -11.96 1.10 0.97
C LEU A 52 -12.17 -0.15 1.84
N ASN A 53 -11.76 -1.33 1.34
CA ASN A 53 -11.90 -2.62 2.03
C ASN A 53 -10.63 -3.47 1.82
N LEU A 54 -9.52 -3.02 2.41
CA LEU A 54 -8.27 -3.74 2.35
C LEU A 54 -8.44 -5.11 3.07
N GLN A 55 -8.07 -6.18 2.40
CA GLN A 55 -7.99 -7.53 2.98
C GLN A 55 -6.53 -7.97 3.16
N GLY A 56 -5.63 -7.52 2.30
CA GLY A 56 -4.21 -7.85 2.38
C GLY A 56 -3.30 -6.73 1.87
N LEU A 57 -2.26 -6.41 2.63
CA LEU A 57 -1.21 -5.48 2.25
C LEU A 57 0.16 -6.09 2.52
N ASN A 58 0.99 -6.21 1.49
CA ASN A 58 2.37 -6.64 1.65
C ASN A 58 3.33 -5.48 1.34
N ILE A 59 4.01 -5.01 2.38
CA ILE A 59 5.04 -3.96 2.38
C ILE A 59 6.39 -4.48 2.87
N GLN A 60 6.61 -5.81 2.85
CA GLN A 60 7.89 -6.41 3.23
C GLN A 60 9.04 -5.83 2.42
N GLN A 61 10.16 -5.52 3.08
CA GLN A 61 11.35 -4.92 2.46
C GLN A 61 11.13 -3.48 1.94
N CYS A 62 10.09 -2.77 2.36
CA CYS A 62 9.94 -1.33 2.15
C CYS A 62 10.69 -0.54 3.24
N LEU A 63 11.98 -0.29 3.00
CA LEU A 63 12.93 0.24 4.01
C LEU A 63 12.62 1.66 4.53
N ARG A 64 11.72 2.40 3.87
CA ARG A 64 11.35 3.78 4.22
C ARG A 64 9.96 3.89 4.86
N ILE A 65 9.34 2.75 5.19
CA ILE A 65 8.12 2.69 6.00
C ILE A 65 8.52 2.34 7.43
N ASN A 66 8.14 3.21 8.38
CA ASN A 66 8.44 3.00 9.78
C ASN A 66 7.28 2.32 10.54
N SER A 67 7.57 1.78 11.73
CA SER A 67 6.60 1.02 12.53
C SER A 67 5.33 1.79 12.88
N ARG A 68 5.41 3.12 13.06
CA ARG A 68 4.22 3.95 13.35
C ARG A 68 3.22 3.96 12.19
N THR A 69 3.72 3.90 10.96
CA THR A 69 2.87 3.80 9.77
C THR A 69 2.20 2.43 9.71
N VAL A 70 2.92 1.37 10.05
CA VAL A 70 2.35 0.01 10.14
C VAL A 70 1.28 -0.05 11.23
N ASP A 71 1.54 0.49 12.41
CA ASP A 71 0.59 0.55 13.52
C ASP A 71 -0.68 1.32 13.13
N ALA A 72 -0.53 2.45 12.42
CA ALA A 72 -1.67 3.22 11.91
C ALA A 72 -2.50 2.43 10.89
N LEU A 73 -1.85 1.69 9.98
CA LEU A 73 -2.56 0.84 9.00
C LEU A 73 -3.36 -0.28 9.68
N ILE A 74 -2.80 -0.91 10.71
CA ILE A 74 -3.49 -1.94 11.51
C ILE A 74 -4.72 -1.35 12.20
N GLN A 75 -4.63 -0.12 12.72
CA GLN A 75 -5.77 0.56 13.36
C GLN A 75 -6.86 0.95 12.37
N ILE A 76 -6.48 1.41 11.17
CA ILE A 76 -7.42 1.87 10.15
C ILE A 76 -8.14 0.70 9.47
N TYR A 77 -7.42 -0.42 9.25
CA TYR A 77 -7.94 -1.61 8.60
C TYR A 77 -7.89 -2.83 9.53
N PRO A 78 -8.72 -2.84 10.60
CA PRO A 78 -8.75 -3.96 11.53
C PRO A 78 -9.23 -5.22 10.82
N GLY A 79 -8.44 -6.30 10.91
CA GLY A 79 -8.73 -7.59 10.29
C GLY A 79 -8.11 -7.82 8.91
N SER A 80 -7.42 -6.83 8.33
CA SER A 80 -6.58 -7.04 7.15
C SER A 80 -5.30 -7.77 7.50
N ASP A 81 -4.81 -8.61 6.59
CA ASP A 81 -3.49 -9.24 6.69
C ASP A 81 -2.40 -8.26 6.23
N ILE A 82 -1.64 -7.70 7.17
CA ILE A 82 -0.56 -6.74 6.89
C ILE A 82 0.79 -7.42 7.11
N LEU A 83 1.56 -7.57 6.03
CA LEU A 83 2.92 -8.12 6.03
C LEU A 83 3.92 -6.97 5.89
N SER A 84 4.68 -6.66 6.94
CA SER A 84 5.70 -5.58 6.98
C SER A 84 7.10 -6.09 7.24
#